data_AF-A0A537TY24-F1
#
_entry.id   AF-A0A537TY24-F1
#
_cell.length_a   1.000
_cell.length_b   1.000
_cell.length_c   1.000
_cell.angle_alpha   90.00
_cell.angle_beta   90.00
_cell.angle_gamma   90.00
#
_symmetry.space_group_name_H-M   'P 1'
#
loop_
_entity.id
_entity.type
_entity.pdbx_description
1 polymer ?
#
loop_
_entity_poly.entity_id
_entity_poly.type
_entity_poly.pdbx_seq_one_letter_code
_entity_poly.pdbx_strand_id
1 'polypeptide(L)'
;MSNQHDGTGAVTIRFTPVRVVCQNTLNLAMEGRKSVLSVKHSRNIAKNLAKAKLAHMKQIIDKVFADATTLFGQMAARTLSAGDVDEFLAVFFPKTAKQQETGNRPERWTRIKDILADPKITPSRTSHTLWGLYNAIVYDEDFRQARETQDGRLERVWFGDGHDLKVKALNAARAFLSTAA
;
A
#
# COMPACT_ATOMS: atom_id res chain seq x y z
N MET A 1 -13.32 -25.24 12.09
CA MET A 1 -11.99 -25.85 11.84
C MET A 1 -12.20 -27.33 11.56
N SER A 2 -11.98 -27.76 10.33
CA SER A 2 -12.09 -29.17 9.92
C SER A 2 -10.67 -29.68 9.68
N ASN A 3 -10.21 -30.64 10.49
CA ASN A 3 -8.96 -31.36 10.24
C ASN A 3 -9.34 -32.66 9.52
N GLN A 4 -8.84 -32.85 8.29
CA GLN A 4 -9.02 -34.09 7.54
C GLN A 4 -7.96 -35.12 7.99
N HIS A 5 -8.41 -36.29 8.42
CA HIS A 5 -7.60 -37.34 9.05
C HIS A 5 -7.15 -38.46 8.07
N ASP A 6 -7.29 -38.24 6.76
CA ASP A 6 -7.03 -39.21 5.69
C ASP A 6 -5.62 -39.09 5.06
N GLY A 7 -4.80 -38.14 5.52
CA GLY A 7 -3.45 -37.92 5.00
C GLY A 7 -3.38 -37.26 3.61
N THR A 8 -4.51 -36.81 3.05
CA THR A 8 -4.55 -36.05 1.80
C THR A 8 -4.35 -34.55 2.01
N GLY A 9 -4.49 -34.09 3.26
CA GLY A 9 -4.23 -32.71 3.66
C GLY A 9 -2.78 -32.26 3.42
N ALA A 10 -2.61 -31.10 2.80
CA ALA A 10 -1.32 -30.46 2.61
C ALA A 10 -1.18 -29.21 3.48
N VAL A 11 -0.04 -29.07 4.16
CA VAL A 11 0.30 -27.82 4.83
C VAL A 11 0.86 -26.88 3.78
N THR A 12 0.10 -25.81 3.51
CA THR A 12 0.45 -24.80 2.53
C THR A 12 1.13 -23.63 3.22
N ILE A 13 2.40 -23.39 2.92
CA ILE A 13 3.16 -22.26 3.45
C ILE A 13 3.22 -21.20 2.37
N ARG A 14 2.65 -20.04 2.66
CA ARG A 14 2.76 -18.85 1.84
C ARG A 14 3.68 -17.87 2.54
N PHE A 15 4.63 -17.34 1.79
CA PHE A 15 5.56 -16.34 2.29
C PHE A 15 5.00 -14.95 2.00
N THR A 16 4.89 -14.17 3.06
CA THR A 16 4.39 -12.79 2.99
C THR A 16 5.32 -11.88 3.80
N PRO A 17 5.66 -10.69 3.29
CA PRO A 17 6.29 -9.66 4.11
C PRO A 17 5.28 -8.97 5.06
N VAL A 18 3.98 -9.27 4.90
CA VAL A 18 2.91 -8.72 5.74
C VAL A 18 2.96 -9.36 7.11
N ARG A 19 3.18 -8.56 8.17
CA ARG A 19 3.06 -9.02 9.55
C ARG A 19 1.59 -9.36 9.83
N VAL A 20 1.31 -10.65 10.08
CA VAL A 20 -0.03 -11.12 10.41
C VAL A 20 -0.31 -10.91 11.90
N VAL A 21 -1.27 -10.05 12.20
CA VAL A 21 -1.72 -9.73 13.57
C VAL A 21 -3.23 -9.92 13.75
N CYS A 22 -3.96 -10.10 12.65
CA CYS A 22 -5.40 -10.32 12.61
C CYS A 22 -5.78 -11.12 11.37
N GLN A 23 -7.03 -11.56 11.27
CA GLN A 23 -7.53 -12.36 10.14
C GLN A 23 -7.41 -11.64 8.79
N ASN A 24 -7.37 -10.31 8.79
CA ASN A 24 -7.34 -9.54 7.56
C ASN A 24 -5.92 -9.38 6.99
N THR A 25 -4.91 -9.25 7.86
CA THR A 25 -3.49 -9.34 7.45
C THR A 25 -3.13 -10.75 7.01
N LEU A 26 -3.85 -11.78 7.48
CA LEU A 26 -3.75 -13.14 6.96
C LEU A 26 -4.32 -13.24 5.53
N ASN A 27 -5.47 -12.63 5.22
CA ASN A 27 -6.03 -12.66 3.87
C ASN A 27 -5.12 -11.93 2.85
N LEU A 28 -4.59 -10.76 3.21
CA LEU A 28 -3.59 -10.04 2.40
C LEU A 28 -2.29 -10.84 2.24
N ALA A 29 -1.85 -11.53 3.31
CA ALA A 29 -0.73 -12.46 3.25
C ALA A 29 -0.96 -13.67 2.33
N MET A 30 -2.23 -14.00 2.06
CA MET A 30 -2.65 -15.10 1.20
C MET A 30 -2.92 -14.65 -0.24
N GLU A 31 -3.04 -13.33 -0.48
CA GLU A 31 -3.28 -12.70 -1.77
C GLU A 31 -1.98 -12.59 -2.58
N GLY A 32 -1.67 -13.64 -3.33
CA GLY A 32 -0.45 -13.72 -4.14
C GLY A 32 -0.08 -15.15 -4.47
N ARG A 33 -0.03 -15.49 -5.76
CA ARG A 33 0.16 -16.88 -6.24
C ARG A 33 1.62 -17.34 -6.34
N LYS A 34 2.59 -16.51 -5.95
CA LYS A 34 3.98 -16.66 -6.42
C LYS A 34 4.92 -17.48 -5.53
N SER A 35 4.50 -17.88 -4.33
CA SER A 35 5.38 -18.62 -3.41
C SER A 35 4.60 -19.50 -2.44
N VAL A 36 3.99 -20.55 -2.99
CA VAL A 36 3.30 -21.59 -2.23
C VAL A 36 4.22 -22.81 -2.12
N LEU A 37 4.71 -23.09 -0.91
CA LEU A 37 5.32 -24.39 -0.60
C LEU A 37 4.23 -25.29 -0.02
N SER A 38 3.82 -26.31 -0.79
CA SER A 38 2.87 -27.31 -0.34
C SER A 38 3.62 -28.55 0.14
N VAL A 39 3.52 -28.85 1.44
CA VAL A 39 4.16 -30.04 2.05
C VAL A 39 3.06 -31.00 2.47
N LYS A 40 3.08 -32.22 1.93
CA LYS A 40 2.17 -33.29 2.37
C LYS A 40 2.28 -33.50 3.88
N HIS A 41 1.15 -33.63 4.56
CA HIS A 41 1.12 -33.90 5.98
C HIS A 41 1.67 -35.32 6.24
N SER A 42 2.96 -35.40 6.58
CA SER A 42 3.70 -36.65 6.80
C SER A 42 4.54 -36.57 8.06
N ARG A 43 4.98 -37.73 8.57
CA ARG A 43 5.75 -37.86 9.83
C ARG A 43 7.07 -37.05 9.85
N ASN A 44 7.58 -36.62 8.69
CA ASN A 44 8.83 -35.87 8.51
C ASN A 44 8.63 -34.38 8.15
N ILE A 45 7.45 -33.81 8.39
CA ILE A 45 7.11 -32.42 8.04
C ILE A 45 8.12 -31.38 8.57
N ALA A 46 8.67 -31.58 9.76
CA ALA A 46 9.61 -30.65 10.40
C ALA A 46 10.94 -30.51 9.62
N LYS A 47 11.51 -31.60 9.10
CA LYS A 47 12.74 -31.57 8.28
C LYS A 47 12.52 -30.93 6.91
N ASN A 48 11.36 -31.20 6.29
CA ASN A 48 11.01 -30.64 4.97
C ASN A 48 10.67 -29.14 5.03
N LEU A 49 10.06 -28.68 6.14
CA LEU A 49 9.81 -27.26 6.40
C LEU A 49 11.09 -26.46 6.56
N ALA A 50 12.04 -26.96 7.35
CA ALA A 50 13.21 -26.21 7.76
C ALA A 50 14.12 -25.81 6.57
N LYS A 51 14.27 -26.71 5.59
CA LYS A 51 15.16 -26.51 4.43
C LYS A 51 14.57 -25.59 3.36
N ALA A 52 13.24 -25.52 3.24
CA ALA A 52 12.53 -24.74 2.23
C ALA A 52 11.97 -23.40 2.73
N LYS A 53 11.75 -23.23 4.04
CA LYS A 53 11.19 -21.99 4.62
C LYS A 53 12.17 -20.83 4.65
N LEU A 54 13.39 -21.02 5.14
CA LEU A 54 14.25 -19.88 5.47
C LEU A 54 14.84 -19.18 4.24
N ALA A 55 15.33 -19.96 3.27
CA ALA A 55 15.96 -19.43 2.07
C ALA A 55 14.95 -18.71 1.15
N HIS A 56 13.79 -19.31 0.90
CA HIS A 56 12.74 -18.67 0.09
C HIS A 56 12.10 -17.46 0.79
N MET A 57 11.88 -17.50 2.12
CA MET A 57 11.42 -16.32 2.86
C MET A 57 12.40 -15.17 2.74
N LYS A 58 13.69 -15.46 3.01
CA LYS A 58 14.73 -14.46 2.93
C LYS A 58 14.78 -13.84 1.54
N GLN A 59 14.75 -14.65 0.48
CA GLN A 59 14.75 -14.15 -0.89
C GLN A 59 13.54 -13.27 -1.24
N ILE A 60 12.34 -13.64 -0.79
CA ILE A 60 11.13 -12.85 -1.06
C ILE A 60 11.14 -11.54 -0.28
N ILE A 61 11.51 -11.59 1.00
CA ILE A 61 11.65 -10.42 1.86
C ILE A 61 12.71 -9.50 1.26
N ASP A 62 13.92 -10.01 1.03
CA ASP A 62 15.03 -9.23 0.46
C ASP A 62 14.62 -8.56 -0.85
N LYS A 63 13.93 -9.28 -1.73
CA LYS A 63 13.44 -8.72 -3.00
C LYS A 63 12.39 -7.63 -2.79
N VAL A 64 11.35 -7.87 -2.01
CA VAL A 64 10.27 -6.90 -1.80
C VAL A 64 10.80 -5.64 -1.12
N PHE A 65 11.66 -5.79 -0.12
CA PHE A 65 12.28 -4.66 0.55
C PHE A 65 13.22 -3.90 -0.39
N ALA A 66 14.04 -4.59 -1.20
CA ALA A 66 14.90 -3.93 -2.19
C ALA A 66 14.08 -3.15 -3.23
N ASP A 67 13.00 -3.73 -3.76
CA ASP A 67 12.10 -3.09 -4.72
C ASP A 67 11.42 -1.85 -4.09
N ALA A 68 10.96 -1.97 -2.84
CA ALA A 68 10.34 -0.87 -2.10
C ALA A 68 11.34 0.26 -1.80
N THR A 69 12.54 -0.07 -1.32
CA THR A 69 13.62 0.90 -1.07
C THR A 69 13.97 1.66 -2.33
N THR A 70 14.10 0.95 -3.45
CA THR A 70 14.40 1.58 -4.76
C THR A 70 13.28 2.54 -5.16
N LEU A 71 12.03 2.07 -5.15
CA LEU A 71 10.88 2.88 -5.54
C LEU A 71 10.72 4.12 -4.65
N PHE A 72 10.73 3.95 -3.33
CA PHE A 72 10.55 5.06 -2.40
C PHE A 72 11.73 6.04 -2.43
N GLY A 73 12.95 5.53 -2.67
CA GLY A 73 14.12 6.37 -2.93
C GLY A 73 13.92 7.26 -4.17
N GLN A 74 13.43 6.69 -5.28
CA GLN A 74 13.11 7.45 -6.49
C GLN A 74 12.00 8.48 -6.25
N MET A 75 10.93 8.10 -5.55
CA MET A 75 9.84 9.03 -5.18
C MET A 75 10.34 10.17 -4.28
N ALA A 76 11.26 9.89 -3.36
CA ALA A 76 11.84 10.89 -2.48
C ALA A 76 12.83 11.82 -3.20
N ALA A 77 13.48 11.34 -4.26
CA ALA A 77 14.35 12.15 -5.11
C ALA A 77 13.57 13.02 -6.12
N ARG A 78 12.37 12.59 -6.53
CA ARG A 78 11.53 13.33 -7.47
C ARG A 78 10.87 14.52 -6.79
N THR A 79 11.40 15.71 -7.04
CA THR A 79 10.78 16.98 -6.65
C THR A 79 9.61 17.32 -7.56
N LEU A 80 8.54 17.88 -6.98
CA LEU A 80 7.32 18.27 -7.68
C LEU A 80 7.16 19.79 -7.67
N SER A 81 6.76 20.34 -8.81
CA SER A 81 6.23 21.70 -8.91
C SER A 81 4.78 21.76 -8.42
N ALA A 82 4.26 22.97 -8.19
CA ALA A 82 2.85 23.16 -7.87
C ALA A 82 1.90 22.64 -8.97
N GLY A 83 2.34 22.68 -10.23
CA GLY A 83 1.60 22.12 -11.36
C GLY A 83 1.57 20.59 -11.33
N ASP A 84 2.70 19.95 -11.04
CA ASP A 84 2.79 18.49 -10.93
C ASP A 84 1.89 17.95 -9.81
N VAL A 85 1.81 18.67 -8.68
CA VAL A 85 0.91 18.32 -7.57
C VAL A 85 -0.56 18.39 -8.00
N ASP A 86 -0.94 19.46 -8.73
CA ASP A 86 -2.31 19.62 -9.22
C ASP A 86 -2.67 18.55 -10.26
N GLU A 87 -1.76 18.24 -11.18
CA GLU A 87 -1.93 17.17 -12.17
C GLU A 87 -2.11 15.81 -11.50
N PHE A 88 -1.25 15.49 -10.53
CA PHE A 88 -1.31 14.24 -9.80
C PHE A 88 -2.64 14.09 -9.05
N LEU A 89 -3.10 15.15 -8.36
CA LEU A 89 -4.37 15.13 -7.62
C LEU A 89 -5.60 15.06 -8.54
N ALA A 90 -5.52 15.59 -9.76
CA ALA A 90 -6.60 15.53 -10.74
C ALA A 90 -6.92 14.10 -11.20
N VAL A 91 -5.95 13.19 -11.19
CA VAL A 91 -6.15 11.78 -11.51
C VAL A 91 -7.12 11.10 -10.54
N PHE A 92 -7.09 11.49 -9.26
CA PHE A 92 -7.88 10.85 -8.20
C PHE A 92 -9.14 11.63 -7.84
N PHE A 93 -9.06 12.95 -7.90
CA PHE A 93 -10.08 13.87 -7.42
C PHE A 93 -10.39 14.88 -8.52
N PRO A 94 -11.07 14.45 -9.60
CA PRO A 94 -11.36 15.31 -10.73
C PRO A 94 -12.24 16.49 -10.32
N LYS A 95 -12.01 17.65 -10.92
CA LYS A 95 -12.85 18.84 -10.73
C LYS A 95 -14.24 18.60 -11.31
N THR A 96 -15.27 18.97 -10.56
CA THR A 96 -16.65 19.03 -11.07
C THR A 96 -16.79 20.11 -12.15
N ALA A 97 -17.81 20.04 -13.02
CA ALA A 97 -18.02 21.03 -14.09
C ALA A 97 -18.04 22.48 -13.55
N LYS A 98 -18.76 22.71 -12.44
CA LYS A 98 -18.80 24.01 -11.74
C LYS A 98 -17.43 24.47 -11.24
N GLN A 99 -16.58 23.56 -10.78
CA GLN A 99 -15.22 23.86 -10.34
C GLN A 99 -14.28 24.18 -11.51
N GLN A 100 -14.52 23.59 -12.68
CA GLN A 100 -13.78 23.91 -13.90
C GLN A 100 -14.13 25.33 -14.38
N GLU A 101 -15.41 25.70 -14.37
CA GLU A 101 -15.89 27.05 -14.74
C GLU A 101 -15.39 28.14 -13.79
N THR A 102 -15.40 27.87 -12.48
CA THR A 102 -15.00 28.85 -11.45
C THR A 102 -13.51 28.85 -11.12
N GLY A 103 -12.74 27.90 -11.67
CA GLY A 103 -11.32 27.70 -11.33
C GLY A 103 -11.06 27.11 -9.94
N ASN A 104 -12.11 26.83 -9.16
CA ASN A 104 -11.99 26.32 -7.79
C ASN A 104 -11.38 24.90 -7.76
N ARG A 105 -10.62 24.61 -6.69
CA ARG A 105 -10.06 23.29 -6.42
C ARG A 105 -11.00 22.48 -5.50
N PRO A 106 -11.03 21.14 -5.60
CA PRO A 106 -11.74 20.30 -4.64
C PRO A 106 -11.20 20.54 -3.23
N GLU A 107 -12.08 20.56 -2.23
CA GLU A 107 -11.69 20.75 -0.81
C GLU A 107 -10.62 19.76 -0.36
N ARG A 108 -10.70 18.53 -0.89
CA ARG A 108 -9.73 17.47 -0.63
C ARG A 108 -8.32 17.82 -1.10
N TRP A 109 -8.17 18.58 -2.19
CA TRP A 109 -6.84 19.04 -2.63
C TRP A 109 -6.24 19.99 -1.61
N THR A 110 -7.05 20.91 -1.07
CA THR A 110 -6.60 21.86 -0.04
C THR A 110 -6.11 21.10 1.19
N ARG A 111 -6.91 20.15 1.71
CA ARG A 111 -6.48 19.33 2.87
C ARG A 111 -5.18 18.57 2.63
N ILE A 112 -5.02 17.94 1.47
CA ILE A 112 -3.80 17.20 1.14
C ILE A 112 -2.60 18.15 1.05
N LYS A 113 -2.77 19.34 0.46
CA LYS A 113 -1.70 20.36 0.41
C LYS A 113 -1.36 20.91 1.79
N ASP A 114 -2.33 21.07 2.67
CA ASP A 114 -2.11 21.49 4.04
C ASP A 114 -1.31 20.43 4.81
N ILE A 115 -1.66 19.15 4.66
CA ILE A 115 -0.91 18.01 5.24
C ILE A 115 0.53 17.97 4.69
N LEU A 116 0.70 18.21 3.38
CA LEU A 116 1.99 18.22 2.72
C LEU A 116 2.89 19.37 3.23
N ALA A 117 2.26 20.52 3.54
CA ALA A 117 2.94 21.71 4.05
C ALA A 117 3.19 21.67 5.58
N ASP A 118 2.45 20.85 6.34
CA ASP A 118 2.59 20.78 7.79
C ASP A 118 3.88 20.02 8.19
N PRO A 119 4.89 20.70 8.78
CA PRO A 119 6.15 20.07 9.18
C PRO A 119 6.00 19.05 10.30
N LYS A 120 4.87 19.03 11.03
CA LYS A 120 4.58 18.04 12.08
C LYS A 120 4.15 16.70 11.48
N ILE A 121 3.58 16.71 10.29
CA ILE A 121 3.08 15.51 9.60
C ILE A 121 4.06 15.10 8.51
N THR A 122 4.46 16.05 7.67
CA THR A 122 5.38 15.83 6.56
C THR A 122 6.72 16.51 6.82
N PRO A 123 7.83 15.75 6.96
CA PRO A 123 9.14 16.35 7.13
C PRO A 123 9.48 17.32 6.00
N SER A 124 10.07 18.48 6.34
CA SER A 124 10.41 19.53 5.36
C SER A 124 11.34 19.06 4.23
N ARG A 125 12.13 18.00 4.48
CA ARG A 125 13.00 17.39 3.48
C ARG A 125 12.22 16.69 2.35
N THR A 126 10.98 16.26 2.61
CA THR A 126 10.16 15.48 1.67
C THR A 126 8.87 16.18 1.27
N SER A 127 8.53 17.33 1.86
CA SER A 127 7.29 18.07 1.57
C SER A 127 7.14 18.53 0.12
N HIS A 128 8.23 18.60 -0.63
CA HIS A 128 8.25 18.99 -2.04
C HIS A 128 8.47 17.81 -2.98
N THR A 129 8.37 16.57 -2.50
CA THR A 129 8.68 15.36 -3.27
C THR A 129 7.45 14.51 -3.52
N LEU A 130 7.51 13.64 -4.54
CA LEU A 130 6.45 12.69 -4.84
C LEU A 130 6.19 11.74 -3.66
N TRP A 131 7.23 11.41 -2.90
CA TRP A 131 7.10 10.67 -1.64
C TRP A 131 6.27 11.43 -0.60
N GLY A 132 6.51 12.73 -0.42
CA GLY A 132 5.71 13.55 0.47
C GLY A 132 4.25 13.61 0.05
N LEU A 133 3.99 13.87 -1.24
CA LEU A 133 2.64 13.95 -1.78
C LEU A 133 1.87 12.62 -1.61
N TYR A 134 2.50 11.49 -1.92
CA TYR A 134 1.89 10.18 -1.71
C TYR A 134 1.51 9.95 -0.24
N ASN A 135 2.41 10.27 0.70
CA ASN A 135 2.10 10.11 2.13
C ASN A 135 1.02 11.09 2.60
N ALA A 136 0.94 12.29 2.05
CA ALA A 136 -0.13 13.24 2.36
C ALA A 136 -1.52 12.70 1.92
N ILE A 137 -1.59 12.03 0.77
CA ILE A 137 -2.81 11.35 0.31
C ILE A 137 -3.20 10.19 1.24
N VAL A 138 -2.22 9.36 1.62
CA VAL A 138 -2.44 8.26 2.57
C VAL A 138 -2.95 8.80 3.90
N TYR A 139 -2.33 9.87 4.42
CA TYR A 139 -2.71 10.48 5.68
C TYR A 139 -4.13 11.07 5.64
N ASP A 140 -4.50 11.80 4.57
CA ASP A 140 -5.88 12.28 4.41
C ASP A 140 -6.87 11.11 4.41
N GLU A 141 -6.61 9.99 3.73
CA GLU A 141 -7.54 8.86 3.73
C GLU A 141 -7.64 8.14 5.10
N ASP A 142 -6.52 8.03 5.82
CA ASP A 142 -6.43 7.32 7.11
C ASP A 142 -7.04 8.12 8.27
N PHE A 143 -6.89 9.44 8.22
CA PHE A 143 -7.21 10.34 9.33
C PHE A 143 -8.31 11.36 9.00
N ARG A 144 -8.88 11.37 7.79
CA ARG A 144 -10.06 12.21 7.51
C ARG A 144 -11.20 11.88 8.47
N GLN A 145 -11.82 12.94 8.96
CA GLN A 145 -13.06 12.81 9.71
C GLN A 145 -14.20 12.50 8.73
N ALA A 146 -14.86 11.38 8.96
CA ALA A 146 -16.08 10.99 8.26
C ALA A 146 -17.13 10.60 9.30
N ARG A 147 -18.41 10.73 8.95
CA ARG A 147 -19.52 10.28 9.80
C ARG A 147 -19.64 8.77 9.71
N GLU A 148 -18.70 8.07 10.34
CA GLU A 148 -18.56 6.62 10.30
C GLU A 148 -18.36 6.10 11.73
N THR A 149 -18.78 4.86 11.98
CA THR A 149 -18.37 4.14 13.20
C THR A 149 -16.87 3.81 13.12
N GLN A 150 -16.25 3.51 14.26
CA GLN A 150 -14.83 3.11 14.29
C GLN A 150 -14.55 1.89 13.40
N ASP A 151 -15.44 0.90 13.40
CA ASP A 151 -15.34 -0.29 12.55
C ASP A 151 -15.56 0.05 11.07
N GLY A 152 -16.50 0.94 10.75
CA GLY A 152 -16.73 1.40 9.37
C GLY A 152 -15.52 2.14 8.79
N ARG A 153 -14.84 2.95 9.62
CA ARG A 153 -13.58 3.59 9.24
C ARG A 153 -12.48 2.56 8.99
N LEU A 154 -12.32 1.58 9.88
CA LEU A 154 -11.30 0.53 9.71
C LEU A 154 -11.53 -0.25 8.42
N GLU A 155 -12.78 -0.66 8.16
CA GLU A 155 -13.15 -1.39 6.95
C GLU A 155 -12.79 -0.58 5.69
N ARG A 156 -13.20 0.69 5.62
CA ARG A 156 -12.88 1.57 4.49
C ARG A 156 -11.37 1.74 4.28
N VAL A 157 -10.63 1.99 5.36
CA VAL A 157 -9.21 2.34 5.31
C VAL A 157 -8.35 1.12 4.96
N TRP A 158 -8.76 -0.08 5.38
CA TRP A 158 -7.98 -1.30 5.22
C TRP A 158 -8.42 -2.19 4.05
N PHE A 159 -9.71 -2.25 3.73
CA PHE A 159 -10.26 -3.19 2.74
C PHE A 159 -11.21 -2.58 1.71
N GLY A 160 -11.77 -1.40 2.00
CA GLY A 160 -12.68 -0.70 1.09
C GLY A 160 -11.97 0.29 0.17
N ASP A 161 -12.74 1.28 -0.30
CA ASP A 161 -12.28 2.29 -1.26
C ASP A 161 -11.01 3.04 -0.82
N GLY A 162 -10.78 3.17 0.48
CA GLY A 162 -9.58 3.81 1.02
C GLY A 162 -8.32 3.00 0.79
N HIS A 163 -8.40 1.66 0.86
CA HIS A 163 -7.30 0.78 0.47
C HIS A 163 -7.00 0.92 -1.02
N ASP A 164 -8.03 0.82 -1.85
CA ASP A 164 -7.92 0.91 -3.30
C ASP A 164 -7.33 2.24 -3.75
N LEU A 165 -7.71 3.34 -3.10
CA LEU A 165 -7.15 4.67 -3.36
C LEU A 165 -5.63 4.69 -3.15
N LYS A 166 -5.12 4.09 -2.07
CA LYS A 166 -3.68 4.07 -1.77
C LYS A 166 -2.91 3.21 -2.77
N VAL A 167 -3.45 2.06 -3.15
CA VAL A 167 -2.85 1.20 -4.18
C VAL A 167 -2.82 1.92 -5.53
N LYS A 168 -3.92 2.59 -5.91
CA LYS A 168 -3.98 3.42 -7.12
C LYS A 168 -2.98 4.58 -7.06
N ALA A 169 -2.86 5.26 -5.92
CA ALA A 169 -1.90 6.35 -5.71
C ALA A 169 -0.45 5.88 -5.88
N LEU A 170 -0.10 4.71 -5.32
CA LEU A 170 1.24 4.14 -5.49
C LEU A 170 1.54 3.76 -6.94
N ASN A 171 0.56 3.20 -7.65
CA ASN A 171 0.71 2.85 -9.06
C ASN A 171 0.82 4.10 -9.96
N ALA A 172 0.05 5.14 -9.69
CA ALA A 172 0.20 6.41 -10.41
C ALA A 172 1.55 7.06 -10.12
N ALA A 173 2.06 7.01 -8.89
CA ALA A 173 3.39 7.50 -8.56
C ALA A 173 4.48 6.78 -9.38
N ARG A 174 4.35 5.46 -9.58
CA ARG A 174 5.24 4.70 -10.48
C ARG A 174 5.17 5.20 -11.91
N ALA A 175 3.96 5.43 -12.43
CA ALA A 175 3.77 5.97 -13.78
C ALA A 175 4.38 7.38 -13.91
N PHE A 176 4.18 8.22 -12.89
CA PHE A 176 4.70 9.59 -12.84
C PHE A 176 6.24 9.64 -12.84
N LEU A 177 6.89 8.63 -12.24
CA LEU A 177 8.34 8.47 -12.32
C LEU A 177 8.80 8.08 -13.73
N SER A 178 8.03 7.26 -14.46
CA SER A 178 8.40 6.84 -15.82
C SER A 178 8.19 7.92 -16.89
N THR A 179 7.27 8.86 -16.70
CA THR A 179 7.01 9.96 -17.65
C THR A 179 8.07 11.08 -17.56
N ALA A 180 8.83 11.14 -16.48
CA ALA A 180 9.84 12.17 -16.23
C ALA A 180 11.28 11.74 -16.56
N ALA A 181 11.46 10.54 -17.14
CA ALA A 181 12.74 9.98 -17.59
C ALA A 181 12.84 10.02 -19.12
#